data_AF-A0A1I5JQ93-F1
#
_entry.id   AF-A0A1I5JQ93-F1
#
_cell.length_a   1.000
_cell.length_b   1.000
_cell.length_c   1.000
_cell.angle_alpha   90.00
_cell.angle_beta   90.00
_cell.angle_gamma   90.00
#
_symmetry.space_group_name_H-M   'P 1'
#
loop_
_entity.id
_entity.type
_entity.pdbx_description
1 polymer ?
#
loop_
_entity_poly.entity_id
_entity_poly.type
_entity_poly.pdbx_seq_one_letter_code
_entity_poly.pdbx_strand_id
1 'polypeptide(L)'
;MEIYTSPPLDVVVPGVGATEAPVFDRADLIFHDVDHSGPSFTARVYLDSPEAGADTPTTPEAGYAGCFTIFGHGGCVGTDDDHCNPKARTVDGFDLRMPHPLLPQTKVVTVTEALRRLGPVTRVTVTVVPVTPGDSGPEVTDALQFSAVRLATYRHDGHLEDGVEEEAF
;
A
#
# COMPACT_ATOMS: atom_id res chain seq x y z
N MET A 1 -10.36 -11.03 0.28
CA MET A 1 -10.87 -10.63 -1.06
C MET A 1 -9.91 -11.20 -2.09
N GLU A 2 -10.39 -11.73 -3.21
CA GLU A 2 -9.51 -12.38 -4.21
C GLU A 2 -8.75 -11.37 -5.06
N ILE A 3 -9.42 -10.40 -5.68
CA ILE A 3 -8.79 -9.26 -6.36
C ILE A 3 -9.56 -8.02 -5.94
N TYR A 4 -8.84 -6.94 -5.66
CA TYR A 4 -9.45 -5.66 -5.32
C TYR A 4 -9.22 -4.66 -6.46
N THR A 5 -10.28 -4.04 -6.95
CA THR A 5 -10.20 -2.88 -7.86
C THR A 5 -10.87 -1.70 -7.19
N SER A 6 -10.13 -0.60 -7.03
CA SER A 6 -10.65 0.60 -6.39
C SER A 6 -11.67 1.32 -7.27
N PRO A 7 -12.59 2.11 -6.68
CA PRO A 7 -13.14 3.24 -7.43
C PRO A 7 -12.01 4.18 -7.89
N PRO A 8 -12.24 5.06 -8.88
CA PRO A 8 -11.24 6.04 -9.28
C PRO A 8 -10.78 6.88 -8.09
N LEU A 9 -9.47 6.89 -7.85
CA LEU A 9 -8.83 7.68 -6.81
C LEU A 9 -8.38 9.01 -7.41
N ASP A 10 -8.68 10.11 -6.75
CA ASP A 10 -8.21 11.42 -7.20
C ASP A 10 -6.69 11.52 -6.99
N VAL A 11 -5.99 11.95 -8.03
CA VAL A 11 -4.61 12.39 -7.92
C VAL A 11 -4.70 13.85 -7.48
N VAL A 12 -4.54 14.10 -6.18
CA VAL A 12 -4.67 15.44 -5.61
C VAL A 12 -3.33 15.89 -5.08
N VAL A 13 -2.96 17.14 -5.37
CA VAL A 13 -1.91 17.87 -4.66
C VAL A 13 -2.58 18.74 -3.60
N PRO A 14 -2.19 18.64 -2.32
CA PRO A 14 -2.69 19.55 -1.29
C PRO A 14 -2.49 21.02 -1.70
N GLY A 15 -3.56 21.83 -1.68
CA GLY A 15 -3.49 23.28 -1.92
C GLY A 15 -3.66 23.76 -3.36
N VAL A 16 -3.83 22.87 -4.35
CA VAL A 16 -4.05 23.25 -5.77
C VAL A 16 -5.48 22.89 -6.20
N GLY A 17 -6.16 23.80 -6.92
CA GLY A 17 -7.52 23.59 -7.43
C GLY A 17 -7.61 22.46 -8.46
N ALA A 18 -8.75 21.75 -8.48
CA ALA A 18 -8.97 20.48 -9.18
C ALA A 18 -9.03 20.52 -10.73
N THR A 19 -8.53 21.58 -11.38
CA THR A 19 -8.73 21.83 -12.82
C THR A 19 -7.56 21.45 -13.70
N GLU A 20 -6.40 21.12 -13.13
CA GLU A 20 -5.19 20.71 -13.88
C GLU A 20 -4.60 19.42 -13.31
N ALA A 21 -3.84 18.71 -14.13
CA ALA A 21 -3.12 17.52 -13.67
C ALA A 21 -2.12 17.94 -12.57
N PRO A 22 -2.16 17.28 -11.40
CA PRO A 22 -1.31 17.62 -10.27
C PRO A 22 0.17 17.43 -10.61
N VAL A 23 0.99 18.44 -10.29
CA VAL A 23 2.46 18.30 -10.29
C VAL A 23 2.89 17.81 -8.91
N PHE A 24 3.54 16.64 -8.85
CA PHE A 24 4.04 16.00 -7.63
C PHE A 24 5.45 15.42 -7.81
N ASP A 25 6.20 15.34 -6.71
CA ASP A 25 7.55 14.78 -6.68
C ASP A 25 7.54 13.29 -6.30
N ARG A 26 6.56 12.89 -5.49
CA ARG A 26 6.35 11.51 -5.06
C ARG A 26 4.87 11.19 -4.98
N ALA A 27 4.52 9.94 -5.30
CA ALA A 27 3.19 9.40 -5.07
C ALA A 27 3.29 8.03 -4.40
N ASP A 28 2.50 7.81 -3.36
CA ASP A 28 2.43 6.55 -2.62
C ASP A 28 0.98 6.05 -2.53
N LEU A 29 0.80 4.76 -2.70
CA LEU A 29 -0.40 4.04 -2.26
C LEU A 29 -0.20 3.53 -0.85
N ILE A 30 -1.10 3.94 0.05
CA ILE A 30 -1.06 3.61 1.47
C ILE A 30 -2.24 2.70 1.76
N PHE A 31 -1.95 1.48 2.17
CA PHE A 31 -2.92 0.47 2.56
C PHE A 31 -2.98 0.43 4.09
N HIS A 32 -4.17 0.67 4.64
CA HIS A 32 -4.41 0.72 6.08
C HIS A 32 -5.02 -0.57 6.59
N ASP A 33 -4.65 -0.93 7.81
CA ASP A 33 -5.12 -2.11 8.52
C ASP A 33 -5.01 -3.40 7.70
N VAL A 34 -3.88 -3.60 7.02
CA VAL A 34 -3.62 -4.82 6.26
C VAL A 34 -3.51 -5.99 7.24
N ASP A 35 -4.40 -6.97 7.09
CA ASP A 35 -4.35 -8.20 7.89
C ASP A 35 -3.22 -9.12 7.41
N HIS A 36 -2.55 -9.74 8.37
CA HIS A 36 -1.45 -10.68 8.17
C HIS A 36 -1.61 -11.93 9.04
N SER A 37 -2.81 -12.19 9.54
CA SER A 37 -3.12 -13.39 10.31
C SER A 37 -3.18 -14.67 9.45
N GLY A 38 -3.54 -14.53 8.17
CA GLY A 38 -3.71 -15.61 7.20
C GLY A 38 -2.40 -16.16 6.58
N PRO A 39 -2.47 -16.78 5.40
CA PRO A 39 -1.28 -17.28 4.68
C PRO A 39 -0.42 -16.13 4.13
N SER A 40 0.83 -16.45 3.78
CA SER A 40 1.73 -15.51 3.13
C SER A 40 1.35 -15.30 1.66
N PHE A 41 1.41 -14.06 1.17
CA PHE A 41 1.14 -13.72 -0.23
C PHE A 41 1.88 -12.44 -0.65
N THR A 42 1.92 -12.17 -1.95
CA THR A 42 2.40 -10.90 -2.51
C THR A 42 1.25 -10.15 -3.16
N ALA A 43 0.94 -8.94 -2.68
CA ALA A 43 -0.02 -8.05 -3.31
C ALA A 43 0.66 -7.28 -4.44
N ARG A 44 0.41 -7.69 -5.69
CA ARG A 44 0.85 -6.96 -6.89
C ARG A 44 -0.12 -5.83 -7.17
N VAL A 45 0.40 -4.65 -7.48
CA VAL A 45 -0.40 -3.44 -7.69
C VAL A 45 -0.26 -2.98 -9.14
N TYR A 46 -1.39 -2.70 -9.76
CA TYR A 46 -1.51 -2.22 -11.13
C TYR A 46 -2.33 -0.94 -11.17
N LEU A 47 -1.96 -0.01 -12.04
CA LEU A 47 -2.73 1.21 -12.30
C LEU A 47 -3.47 1.09 -13.63
N ASP A 48 -4.73 1.57 -13.67
CA ASP A 48 -5.60 1.58 -14.86
C ASP A 48 -5.65 0.24 -15.63
N SER A 49 -5.58 -0.86 -14.87
CA SER A 49 -5.59 -2.24 -15.38
C SER A 49 -6.63 -3.07 -14.61
N PRO A 50 -7.94 -2.85 -14.82
CA PRO A 50 -9.01 -3.50 -14.06
C PRO A 50 -9.07 -5.02 -14.27
N GLU A 51 -8.56 -5.50 -15.40
CA GLU A 51 -8.53 -6.92 -15.77
C GLU A 51 -7.28 -7.66 -15.26
N ALA A 52 -6.43 -7.00 -14.44
CA ALA A 52 -5.22 -7.63 -13.94
C ALA A 52 -5.54 -8.85 -13.05
N GLY A 53 -4.90 -9.97 -13.36
CA GLY A 53 -5.01 -11.26 -12.69
C GLY A 53 -3.65 -11.87 -12.35
N ALA A 54 -3.65 -13.13 -11.88
CA ALA A 54 -2.42 -13.78 -11.40
C ALA A 54 -1.33 -13.95 -12.46
N ASP A 55 -1.73 -14.12 -13.72
CA ASP A 55 -0.88 -14.27 -14.90
C ASP A 55 -0.45 -12.93 -15.52
N THR A 56 -1.00 -11.81 -15.04
CA THR A 56 -0.65 -10.49 -15.57
C THR A 56 0.84 -10.20 -15.30
N PRO A 57 1.62 -9.87 -16.35
CA PRO A 57 3.05 -9.62 -16.20
C PRO A 57 3.36 -8.50 -15.21
N THR A 58 4.46 -8.61 -14.46
CA THR A 58 4.93 -7.54 -13.57
C THR A 58 5.79 -6.52 -14.34
N THR A 59 5.31 -6.06 -15.49
CA THR A 59 6.00 -5.10 -16.36
C THR A 59 5.27 -3.75 -16.43
N PRO A 60 5.99 -2.65 -16.71
CA PRO A 60 5.39 -1.33 -16.85
C PRO A 60 4.24 -1.25 -17.86
N GLU A 61 4.33 -1.99 -18.97
CA GLU A 61 3.35 -1.99 -20.07
C GLU A 61 2.03 -2.65 -19.66
N ALA A 62 2.09 -3.59 -18.73
CA ALA A 62 0.92 -4.22 -18.13
C ALA A 62 0.30 -3.36 -17.00
N GLY A 63 0.80 -2.13 -16.79
CA GLY A 63 0.31 -1.24 -15.73
C GLY A 63 0.92 -1.52 -14.35
N TYR A 64 1.93 -2.40 -14.23
CA TYR A 64 2.52 -2.75 -12.94
C TYR A 64 3.16 -1.54 -12.26
N ALA A 65 2.78 -1.33 -11.01
CA ALA A 65 3.18 -0.17 -10.20
C ALA A 65 4.02 -0.54 -8.98
N GLY A 66 4.06 -1.81 -8.61
CA GLY A 66 4.85 -2.30 -7.47
C GLY A 66 4.13 -3.41 -6.72
N CYS A 67 4.66 -3.79 -5.57
CA CYS A 67 4.02 -4.77 -4.71
C CYS A 67 4.41 -4.57 -3.24
N PHE A 68 3.68 -5.25 -2.35
CA PHE A 68 4.14 -5.54 -1.00
C PHE A 68 3.90 -7.02 -0.68
N THR A 69 4.71 -7.57 0.22
CA THR A 69 4.58 -8.96 0.66
C THR A 69 4.05 -9.01 2.08
N ILE A 70 3.12 -9.93 2.30
CA ILE A 70 2.64 -10.32 3.62
C ILE A 70 3.27 -11.66 3.98
N PHE A 71 4.03 -11.66 5.08
CA PHE A 71 4.49 -12.88 5.73
C PHE A 71 3.45 -13.28 6.76
N GLY A 72 2.43 -13.97 6.28
CA GLY A 72 1.31 -14.43 7.09
C GLY A 72 1.70 -15.56 8.03
N HIS A 73 1.03 -15.62 9.18
CA HIS A 73 1.34 -16.59 10.24
C HIS A 73 0.59 -17.93 10.11
N GLY A 74 -0.32 -18.06 9.12
CA GLY A 74 -1.03 -19.32 8.85
C GLY A 74 -2.12 -19.67 9.86
N GLY A 75 -2.63 -18.67 10.59
CA GLY A 75 -3.60 -18.86 11.68
C GLY A 75 -2.98 -19.13 13.04
N CYS A 76 -3.82 -19.23 14.07
CA CYS A 76 -3.38 -19.54 15.42
C CYS A 76 -3.13 -21.04 15.59
N VAL A 77 -1.93 -21.41 16.03
CA VAL A 77 -1.60 -22.81 16.37
C VAL A 77 -1.77 -22.98 17.88
N GLY A 78 -2.94 -23.48 18.31
CA GLY A 78 -3.32 -23.65 19.72
C GLY A 78 -4.82 -23.95 19.89
N THR A 79 -5.25 -24.36 21.08
CA THR A 79 -6.65 -24.74 21.39
C THR A 79 -7.53 -23.59 21.86
N ASP A 80 -6.95 -22.42 22.07
CA ASP A 80 -7.53 -21.33 22.83
C ASP A 80 -7.28 -19.99 22.11
N ASP A 81 -8.41 -19.31 21.83
CA ASP A 81 -8.49 -18.09 21.02
C ASP A 81 -7.70 -16.90 21.59
N ASP A 82 -7.32 -16.96 22.88
CA ASP A 82 -6.61 -15.87 23.56
C ASP A 82 -5.12 -15.77 23.19
N HIS A 83 -4.49 -16.85 22.73
CA HIS A 83 -3.05 -16.87 22.44
C HIS A 83 -2.63 -15.93 21.31
N CYS A 84 -3.50 -15.80 20.30
CA CYS A 84 -3.25 -14.95 19.14
C CYS A 84 -4.10 -13.67 19.15
N ASN A 85 -4.84 -13.41 20.23
CA ASN A 85 -5.72 -12.25 20.33
C ASN A 85 -4.95 -11.02 20.82
N PRO A 86 -4.63 -10.03 19.94
CA PRO A 86 -3.94 -8.82 20.36
C PRO A 86 -4.74 -7.99 21.39
N LYS A 87 -6.06 -8.21 21.50
CA LYS A 87 -6.94 -7.52 22.46
C LYS A 87 -6.93 -8.15 23.85
N ALA A 88 -6.38 -9.34 24.03
CA ALA A 88 -6.20 -9.96 25.35
C ALA A 88 -5.16 -9.20 26.20
N ARG A 89 -4.33 -8.36 25.57
CA ARG A 89 -3.36 -7.51 26.26
C ARG A 89 -4.05 -6.31 26.93
N THR A 90 -3.90 -6.20 28.24
CA THR A 90 -4.22 -4.97 28.98
C THR A 90 -3.27 -3.87 28.55
N VAL A 91 -3.84 -2.75 28.08
CA VAL A 91 -3.15 -1.51 27.72
C VAL A 91 -3.66 -0.40 28.63
N ASP A 92 -2.75 0.34 29.24
CA ASP A 92 -3.04 1.54 30.02
C ASP A 92 -2.28 2.75 29.44
N GLY A 93 -2.56 3.95 29.95
CA GLY A 93 -1.99 5.21 29.44
C GLY A 93 -0.47 5.35 29.61
N PHE A 94 0.17 4.45 30.35
CA PHE A 94 1.62 4.39 30.57
C PHE A 94 2.27 3.18 29.89
N ASP A 95 1.53 2.41 29.09
CA ASP A 95 2.09 1.28 28.34
C ASP A 95 2.95 1.79 27.17
N LEU A 96 4.27 1.85 27.39
CA LEU A 96 5.26 2.31 26.41
C LEU A 96 5.76 1.22 25.46
N ARG A 97 5.32 -0.03 25.63
CA ARG A 97 5.73 -1.12 24.75
C ARG A 97 5.15 -0.89 23.36
N MET A 98 5.86 -1.36 22.33
CA MET A 98 5.37 -1.30 20.95
C MET A 98 3.98 -1.96 20.79
N PRO A 99 3.21 -1.52 19.77
CA PRO A 99 1.97 -2.19 19.37
C PRO A 99 2.17 -3.69 19.20
N HIS A 100 1.16 -4.47 19.54
CA HIS A 100 1.23 -5.93 19.43
C HIS A 100 1.54 -6.33 17.97
N PRO A 101 2.49 -7.26 17.71
CA PRO A 101 2.92 -7.61 16.34
C PRO A 101 1.81 -8.17 15.43
N LEU A 102 0.75 -8.72 16.02
CA LEU A 102 -0.46 -9.18 15.31
C LEU A 102 -1.50 -8.08 15.04
N LEU A 103 -1.24 -6.82 15.42
CA LEU A 103 -2.12 -5.73 14.99
C LEU A 103 -1.95 -5.46 13.50
N PRO A 104 -3.05 -5.19 12.76
CA PRO A 104 -3.00 -4.90 11.34
C PRO A 104 -1.97 -3.83 10.99
N GLN A 105 -1.33 -3.99 9.84
CA GLN A 105 -0.17 -3.17 9.45
C GLN A 105 -0.54 -2.12 8.40
N THR A 106 0.18 -0.99 8.40
CA THR A 106 0.15 -0.08 7.25
C THR A 106 1.20 -0.51 6.24
N LYS A 107 0.82 -0.64 4.96
CA LYS A 107 1.74 -0.93 3.85
C LYS A 107 1.77 0.25 2.90
N VAL A 108 2.97 0.56 2.39
CA VAL A 108 3.18 1.67 1.46
C VAL A 108 3.83 1.15 0.21
N VAL A 109 3.27 1.48 -0.95
CA VAL A 109 3.84 1.20 -2.27
C VAL A 109 4.08 2.54 -2.96
N THR A 110 5.34 2.90 -3.18
CA THR A 110 5.67 4.09 -3.96
C THR A 110 5.38 3.83 -5.43
N VAL A 111 4.48 4.63 -6.00
CA VAL A 111 3.96 4.49 -7.38
C VAL A 111 4.31 5.68 -8.27
N THR A 112 5.21 6.56 -7.83
CA THR A 112 5.61 7.78 -8.54
C THR A 112 5.85 7.57 -10.03
N GLU A 113 6.74 6.64 -10.38
CA GLU A 113 7.10 6.41 -11.78
C GLU A 113 5.98 5.73 -12.57
N ALA A 114 5.20 4.87 -11.91
CA ALA A 114 4.05 4.24 -12.55
C ALA A 114 2.97 5.26 -12.91
N LEU A 115 2.68 6.17 -11.98
CA LEU A 115 1.72 7.24 -12.19
C LEU A 115 2.21 8.25 -13.25
N ARG A 116 3.50 8.58 -13.26
CA ARG A 116 4.10 9.45 -14.30
C ARG A 116 4.00 8.85 -15.70
N ARG A 117 4.14 7.53 -15.85
CA ARG A 117 4.01 6.84 -17.14
C ARG A 117 2.61 6.94 -17.76
N LEU A 118 1.57 7.11 -16.94
CA LEU A 118 0.20 7.33 -17.43
C LEU A 118 0.02 8.73 -18.07
N GLY A 119 0.98 9.64 -17.85
CA GLY A 119 0.88 11.02 -18.30
C GLY A 119 0.01 11.88 -17.36
N PRO A 120 -0.47 13.04 -17.84
CA PRO A 120 -1.26 13.96 -17.02
C PRO A 120 -2.66 13.39 -16.74
N VAL A 121 -2.82 12.75 -15.58
CA VAL A 121 -4.09 12.18 -15.09
C VAL A 121 -4.55 12.87 -13.80
N THR A 122 -5.85 13.09 -13.67
CA THR A 122 -6.47 13.64 -12.45
C THR A 122 -7.11 12.55 -11.58
N ARG A 123 -7.34 11.36 -12.14
CA ARG A 123 -7.87 10.19 -11.47
C ARG A 123 -7.19 8.93 -11.99
N VAL A 124 -7.07 7.93 -11.13
CA VAL A 124 -6.48 6.63 -11.46
C VAL A 124 -7.22 5.52 -10.73
N THR A 125 -7.38 4.37 -11.38
CA THR A 125 -7.89 3.15 -10.74
C THR A 125 -6.74 2.25 -10.30
N VAL A 126 -6.91 1.56 -9.17
CA VAL A 126 -5.89 0.69 -8.59
C VAL A 126 -6.44 -0.73 -8.52
N THR A 127 -5.75 -1.67 -9.18
CA THR A 127 -6.04 -3.10 -9.06
C THR A 127 -4.96 -3.76 -8.22
N VAL A 128 -5.37 -4.53 -7.22
CA VAL A 128 -4.48 -5.27 -6.32
C VAL A 128 -4.76 -6.76 -6.48
N VAL A 129 -3.75 -7.47 -6.95
CA VAL A 129 -3.78 -8.91 -7.20
C VAL A 129 -2.91 -9.60 -6.14
N PRO A 130 -3.50 -10.17 -5.08
CA PRO A 130 -2.79 -10.99 -4.13
C PRO A 130 -2.48 -12.36 -4.73
N VAL A 131 -1.21 -12.69 -4.80
CA VAL A 131 -0.75 -13.94 -5.37
C VAL A 131 0.08 -14.78 -4.40
N THR A 132 -0.07 -16.09 -4.53
CA THR A 132 0.80 -17.10 -3.93
C THR A 132 1.54 -17.88 -5.03
N PRO A 133 2.71 -18.48 -4.75
CA PRO A 133 3.29 -19.48 -5.64
C PRO A 133 2.35 -20.69 -5.73
N GLY A 134 2.04 -21.14 -6.95
CA GLY A 134 1.33 -22.39 -7.23
C GLY A 134 2.15 -23.30 -8.15
N ASP A 135 1.67 -24.53 -8.36
CA ASP A 135 2.43 -25.58 -9.08
C ASP A 135 2.66 -25.25 -10.56
N SER A 136 1.76 -24.48 -11.17
CA SER A 136 1.82 -24.09 -12.58
C SER A 136 2.08 -22.59 -12.80
N GLY A 137 2.40 -21.86 -11.73
CA GLY A 137 2.59 -20.41 -11.77
C GLY A 137 1.94 -19.70 -10.58
N PRO A 138 1.91 -18.36 -10.56
CA PRO A 138 1.23 -17.61 -9.53
C PRO A 138 -0.29 -17.88 -9.54
N GLU A 139 -0.89 -17.98 -8.36
CA GLU A 139 -2.32 -18.19 -8.18
C GLU A 139 -2.91 -17.07 -7.32
N VAL A 140 -4.16 -16.68 -7.58
CA VAL A 140 -4.86 -15.69 -6.75
C VAL A 140 -5.23 -16.33 -5.41
N THR A 141 -5.11 -15.57 -4.32
CA THR A 141 -5.57 -15.97 -3.00
C THR A 141 -6.63 -15.00 -2.45
N ASP A 142 -7.54 -15.49 -1.63
CA ASP A 142 -8.55 -14.68 -0.95
C ASP A 142 -8.05 -13.99 0.34
N ALA A 143 -6.79 -14.20 0.71
CA ALA A 143 -6.16 -13.74 1.95
C ALA A 143 -5.99 -12.22 2.07
N LEU A 144 -6.16 -11.45 0.99
CA LEU A 144 -6.03 -10.00 1.04
C LEU A 144 -7.19 -9.37 1.82
N GLN A 145 -6.86 -8.74 2.95
CA GLN A 145 -7.76 -7.86 3.68
C GLN A 145 -7.03 -6.60 4.14
N PHE A 146 -7.72 -5.47 3.99
CA PHE A 146 -7.30 -4.15 4.47
C PHE A 146 -8.54 -3.26 4.59
N SER A 147 -8.49 -2.20 5.40
CA SER A 147 -9.66 -1.33 5.64
C SER A 147 -9.80 -0.22 4.60
N ALA A 148 -8.69 0.33 4.12
CA ALA A 148 -8.68 1.42 3.15
C ALA A 148 -7.39 1.43 2.32
N VAL A 149 -7.50 1.95 1.09
CA VAL A 149 -6.36 2.38 0.28
C VAL A 149 -6.47 3.88 0.01
N ARG A 150 -5.35 4.58 0.14
CA ARG A 150 -5.25 6.01 -0.14
C ARG A 150 -4.12 6.27 -1.12
N LEU A 151 -4.37 7.08 -2.14
CA LEU A 151 -3.32 7.71 -2.94
C LEU A 151 -2.90 9.01 -2.26
N ALA A 152 -1.61 9.13 -1.92
CA ALA A 152 -1.01 10.34 -1.38
C ALA A 152 0.03 10.86 -2.37
N THR A 153 -0.03 12.14 -2.71
CA THR A 153 1.05 12.81 -3.45
C THR A 153 1.76 13.81 -2.55
N TYR A 154 3.05 13.99 -2.80
CA TYR A 154 3.92 14.86 -2.04
C TYR A 154 4.60 15.83 -3.00
N ARG A 155 4.77 17.06 -2.54
CA ARG A 155 5.61 18.06 -3.17
C ARG A 155 6.73 18.41 -2.22
N HIS A 156 7.92 18.54 -2.74
CA HIS A 156 9.02 19.13 -2.02
C HIS A 156 8.82 20.64 -2.06
N ASP A 157 8.44 21.22 -0.92
CA ASP A 157 8.55 22.66 -0.75
C ASP A 157 10.03 22.96 -0.48
N GLY A 158 10.72 23.60 -1.43
CA GLY A 158 12.15 23.92 -1.35
C GLY A 158 12.53 24.94 -0.25
N HIS A 159 11.66 25.16 0.74
CA HIS A 159 11.81 26.23 1.73
C HIS A 159 12.72 25.88 2.91
N LEU A 160 13.34 24.70 2.94
CA LEU A 160 14.22 24.28 4.05
C LEU A 160 15.72 24.36 3.72
N GLU A 161 16.11 24.77 2.51
CA GLU A 161 17.53 24.80 2.09
C GLU A 161 18.18 26.20 2.10
N ASP A 162 17.42 27.29 2.31
CA ASP A 162 17.94 28.68 2.25
C ASP A 162 18.51 29.21 3.60
N GLY A 163 18.93 28.34 4.53
CA GLY A 163 19.10 28.73 5.94
C GLY A 163 20.47 28.52 6.60
N VAL A 164 21.52 28.09 5.88
CA VAL A 164 22.86 27.96 6.48
C VAL A 164 23.87 28.77 5.66
N GLU A 165 23.82 30.09 5.82
CA GLU A 165 25.02 30.89 5.62
C GLU A 165 25.99 30.52 6.76
N GLU A 166 26.98 29.70 6.42
CA GLU A 166 28.11 29.38 7.28
C GLU A 166 28.91 30.68 7.49
N GLU A 167 28.61 31.43 8.56
CA GLU A 167 29.47 32.51 9.01
C GLU A 167 30.80 31.90 9.46
N ALA A 168 31.80 32.03 8.58
CA ALA A 168 33.19 31.72 8.86
C ALA A 168 33.71 32.61 10.00
N PHE A 169 34.15 31.97 11.09
CA PHE A 169 35.00 32.57 12.12
C PHE A 169 36.47 32.20 11.89
#